data_AF-W0PCK1-F1
#
_entry.id   AF-W0PCK1-F1
#
_cell.length_a   1.000
_cell.length_b   1.000
_cell.length_c   1.000
_cell.angle_alpha   90.00
_cell.angle_beta   90.00
_cell.angle_gamma   90.00
#
_symmetry.space_group_name_H-M   'P 1'
#
loop_
_entity.id
_entity.type
_entity.pdbx_description
1 polymer ?
#
loop_
_entity_poly.entity_id
_entity_poly.type
_entity_poly.pdbx_seq_one_letter_code
_entity_poly.pdbx_strand_id
1 'polypeptide(L)'
;MDKITDLFSEFEKLDSYWESRAQHEFSLKIYQIMKEDNLNQAQVSKLLGVSAPYISSLLSGDRNLSLKTMVKYARKLNRILSVELLKEKSEDLSSFDFLGESDPHYAKLQDDGFLASLKTNRMNAANDQEFSTQFVSTSNGKYSIAG
;
A
#
# COMPACT_ATOMS: atom_id res chain seq x y z
N MET A 1 0.93 22.40 -22.81
CA MET A 1 1.17 21.23 -21.96
C MET A 1 0.55 21.49 -20.60
N ASP A 2 0.03 20.46 -19.94
CA ASP A 2 -0.62 20.58 -18.63
C ASP A 2 0.45 20.74 -17.55
N LYS A 3 0.27 21.69 -16.62
CA LYS A 3 1.26 22.01 -15.57
C LYS A 3 1.60 20.81 -14.69
N ILE A 4 0.67 19.88 -14.55
CA ILE A 4 0.86 18.64 -13.79
C ILE A 4 1.89 17.75 -14.49
N THR A 5 1.84 17.64 -15.82
CA THR A 5 2.77 16.82 -16.60
C THR A 5 4.20 17.35 -16.52
N ASP A 6 4.37 18.67 -16.65
CA ASP A 6 5.68 19.31 -16.57
C ASP A 6 6.31 19.08 -15.18
N LEU A 7 5.51 19.19 -14.11
CA LEU A 7 5.95 18.93 -12.75
C LEU A 7 6.44 17.48 -12.54
N PHE A 8 5.72 16.48 -13.07
CA PHE A 8 6.16 15.08 -12.98
C PHE A 8 7.46 14.84 -13.75
N SER A 9 7.64 15.45 -14.92
CA SER A 9 8.87 15.33 -15.72
C SER A 9 10.09 15.90 -14.99
N GLU A 10 9.91 16.94 -14.18
CA GLU A 10 10.97 17.50 -13.35
C GLU A 10 11.34 16.57 -12.19
N PHE A 11 10.35 15.93 -11.57
CA PHE A 11 10.59 14.95 -10.50
C PHE A 11 11.28 13.68 -11.00
N GLU A 12 10.97 13.20 -12.21
CA GLU A 12 11.60 12.01 -12.82
C GLU A 12 13.12 12.19 -13.04
N LYS A 13 13.62 13.43 -13.05
CA LYS A 13 15.06 13.73 -13.13
C LYS A 13 15.78 13.59 -11.79
N LEU A 14 15.05 13.43 -10.68
CA LEU A 14 15.62 13.31 -9.35
C LEU A 14 15.79 11.84 -8.98
N ASP A 15 16.97 11.46 -8.51
CA ASP A 15 17.24 10.10 -8.01
C ASP A 15 16.24 9.69 -6.91
N SER A 16 15.86 10.64 -6.04
CA SER A 16 14.90 10.42 -4.95
C SER A 16 13.51 10.00 -5.43
N TYR A 17 13.10 10.37 -6.64
CA TYR A 17 11.87 9.90 -7.25
C TYR A 17 11.96 8.39 -7.54
N TRP A 18 13.04 7.95 -8.18
CA TRP A 18 13.25 6.54 -8.51
C TRP A 18 13.46 5.67 -7.27
N GLU A 19 14.15 6.19 -6.25
CA GLU A 19 14.28 5.53 -4.95
C GLU A 19 12.91 5.32 -4.29
N SER A 20 12.10 6.38 -4.22
CA SER A 20 10.76 6.34 -3.63
C SER A 20 9.84 5.41 -4.41
N ARG A 21 9.93 5.43 -5.75
CA ARG A 21 9.18 4.52 -6.62
C ARG A 21 9.51 3.06 -6.33
N ALA A 22 10.79 2.70 -6.26
CA ALA A 22 11.21 1.33 -5.97
C ALA A 22 10.73 0.86 -4.58
N GLN A 23 10.76 1.74 -3.58
CA GLN A 23 10.23 1.44 -2.24
C GLN A 23 8.72 1.21 -2.26
N HIS A 24 7.98 2.05 -2.98
CA HIS A 24 6.53 1.93 -3.11
C HIS A 24 6.15 0.64 -3.85
N GLU A 25 6.81 0.35 -4.98
CA GLU A 25 6.60 -0.88 -5.73
C GLU A 25 6.86 -2.12 -4.86
N PHE A 26 7.93 -2.11 -4.06
CA PHE A 26 8.19 -3.19 -3.12
C PHE A 26 7.08 -3.36 -2.06
N SER A 27 6.55 -2.27 -1.51
CA SER A 27 5.41 -2.32 -0.58
C SER A 27 4.14 -2.89 -1.24
N LEU A 28 3.87 -2.54 -2.50
CA LEU A 28 2.76 -3.12 -3.27
C LEU A 28 2.95 -4.61 -3.49
N LYS A 29 4.17 -5.08 -3.77
CA LYS A 29 4.47 -6.52 -3.88
C LYS A 29 4.19 -7.26 -2.57
N ILE A 30 4.53 -6.67 -1.40
CA ILE A 30 4.17 -7.27 -0.10
C ILE A 30 2.66 -7.38 0.05
N TYR A 31 1.90 -6.34 -0.32
CA TYR A 31 0.44 -6.39 -0.28
C TYR A 31 -0.14 -7.45 -1.24
N GLN A 32 0.44 -7.62 -2.43
CA GLN A 32 0.05 -8.68 -3.37
C GLN A 32 0.30 -10.06 -2.78
N ILE A 33 1.47 -10.29 -2.18
CA ILE A 33 1.78 -11.54 -1.47
C ILE A 33 0.78 -11.82 -0.34
N MET A 34 0.35 -10.78 0.38
CA MET A 34 -0.69 -10.94 1.41
C MET A 34 -2.00 -11.47 0.84
N LYS A 35 -2.43 -10.97 -0.33
CA LYS A 35 -3.62 -11.49 -1.02
C LYS A 35 -3.40 -12.92 -1.52
N GLU A 36 -2.27 -13.18 -2.19
CA GLU A 36 -1.94 -14.50 -2.74
C GLU A 36 -1.88 -15.60 -1.67
N ASP A 37 -1.22 -15.30 -0.56
CA ASP A 37 -0.98 -16.25 0.53
C ASP A 37 -2.06 -16.19 1.63
N ASN A 38 -3.13 -15.40 1.42
CA ASN A 38 -4.23 -15.16 2.37
C ASN A 38 -3.76 -14.72 3.78
N LEU A 39 -2.80 -13.80 3.83
CA LEU A 39 -2.20 -13.29 5.06
C LEU A 39 -2.80 -11.94 5.45
N ASN A 40 -3.11 -11.76 6.74
CA ASN A 40 -3.42 -10.47 7.32
C ASN A 40 -2.15 -9.75 7.84
N GLN A 41 -2.25 -8.46 8.15
CA GLN A 41 -1.10 -7.66 8.60
C GLN A 41 -0.43 -8.21 9.88
N ALA A 42 -1.21 -8.83 10.78
CA ALA A 42 -0.67 -9.42 12.01
C ALA A 42 0.12 -10.72 11.75
N GLN A 43 -0.21 -11.47 10.70
CA GLN A 43 0.58 -12.62 10.27
C GLN A 43 1.87 -12.17 9.58
N VAL A 44 1.81 -11.17 8.70
CA VAL A 44 3.00 -10.60 8.06
C VAL A 44 3.95 -9.99 9.10
N SER A 45 3.43 -9.27 10.10
CA SER A 45 4.26 -8.70 11.17
C SER A 45 5.05 -9.79 11.90
N LYS A 46 4.41 -10.92 12.21
CA LYS A 46 5.07 -12.10 12.82
C LYS A 46 6.11 -12.74 11.91
N LEU A 47 5.79 -12.95 10.62
CA LEU A 47 6.74 -13.51 9.64
C LEU A 47 7.98 -12.61 9.48
N LEU A 48 7.74 -11.31 9.30
CA LEU A 48 8.80 -10.31 9.12
C LEU A 48 9.56 -10.03 10.43
N GLY A 49 8.96 -10.31 11.59
CA GLY A 49 9.54 -10.07 12.92
C GLY A 49 9.57 -8.59 13.26
N VAL A 50 8.50 -7.87 12.93
CA VAL A 50 8.34 -6.43 13.14
C VAL A 50 7.00 -6.12 13.80
N SER A 51 6.81 -4.89 14.27
CA SER A 51 5.56 -4.50 14.93
C SER A 51 4.41 -4.29 13.92
N ALA A 52 3.16 -4.37 14.39
CA ALA A 52 2.00 -4.09 13.53
C ALA A 52 1.97 -2.64 12.99
N PRO A 53 2.30 -1.59 13.77
CA PRO A 53 2.45 -0.23 13.24
C PRO A 53 3.52 -0.14 12.15
N TYR A 54 4.61 -0.91 12.29
CA TYR A 54 5.65 -0.98 11.26
C TYR A 54 5.10 -1.54 9.94
N ILE A 55 4.28 -2.60 9.99
CA ILE A 55 3.61 -3.13 8.78
C ILE A 55 2.67 -2.10 8.16
N SER A 56 1.88 -1.38 8.97
CA SER A 56 0.98 -0.35 8.43
C SER A 56 1.76 0.74 7.67
N SER A 57 2.87 1.22 8.24
CA SER A 57 3.72 2.25 7.61
C SER A 57 4.51 1.70 6.41
N LEU A 58 4.91 0.44 6.45
CA LEU A 58 5.50 -0.25 5.30
C LEU A 58 4.52 -0.28 4.13
N LEU A 59 3.27 -0.70 4.37
CA LEU A 59 2.24 -0.82 3.33
C LEU A 59 1.75 0.52 2.79
N SER A 60 1.92 1.63 3.53
CA SER A 60 1.62 2.97 3.03
C SER A 60 2.71 3.54 2.12
N GLY A 61 3.85 2.84 1.96
CA GLY A 61 4.99 3.32 1.17
C GLY A 61 5.77 4.45 1.82
N ASP A 62 5.51 4.75 3.09
CA ASP A 62 6.09 5.88 3.84
C ASP A 62 7.40 5.47 4.56
N ARG A 63 8.21 4.63 3.91
CA ARG A 63 9.41 4.05 4.53
C ARG A 63 10.55 3.93 3.56
N ASN A 64 11.68 4.52 3.94
CA ASN A 64 12.96 4.25 3.32
C ASN A 64 13.48 2.87 3.75
N LEU A 65 13.29 1.87 2.88
CA LEU A 65 13.80 0.52 3.05
C LEU A 65 15.14 0.40 2.33
N SER A 66 16.16 -0.06 3.06
CA SER A 66 17.41 -0.47 2.42
C SER A 66 17.20 -1.75 1.59
N LEU A 67 17.98 -1.89 0.52
CA LEU A 67 18.01 -3.11 -0.31
C LEU A 67 18.21 -4.38 0.54
N LYS A 68 19.08 -4.30 1.56
CA LYS A 68 19.30 -5.38 2.55
C LYS A 68 18.01 -5.79 3.26
N THR A 69 17.18 -4.83 3.63
CA THR A 69 15.88 -5.07 4.29
C THR A 69 14.90 -5.69 3.30
N MET A 70 14.84 -5.18 2.07
CA MET A 70 13.97 -5.73 1.01
C MET A 70 14.29 -7.20 0.74
N VAL A 71 15.58 -7.55 0.59
CA VAL A 71 16.03 -8.95 0.42
C VAL A 71 15.60 -9.81 1.63
N LYS A 72 15.85 -9.34 2.85
CA LYS A 72 15.48 -10.06 4.07
C LYS A 72 13.98 -10.37 4.12
N TYR A 73 13.15 -9.39 3.78
CA TYR A 73 11.69 -9.56 3.80
C TYR A 73 11.20 -10.48 2.69
N ALA A 74 11.70 -10.33 1.46
CA ALA A 74 11.39 -11.24 0.37
C ALA A 74 11.67 -12.70 0.77
N ARG A 75 12.84 -12.98 1.35
CA ARG A 75 13.22 -14.33 1.80
C ARG A 75 12.30 -14.87 2.89
N LYS A 76 11.87 -14.04 3.84
CA LYS A 76 10.93 -14.43 4.90
C LYS A 76 9.51 -14.71 4.39
N LEU A 77 9.15 -14.16 3.24
CA LEU A 77 7.89 -14.41 2.54
C LEU A 77 8.03 -15.49 1.45
N ASN A 78 9.10 -16.28 1.47
CA ASN A 78 9.41 -17.31 0.47
C ASN A 78 9.41 -16.79 -0.97
N ARG A 79 9.81 -15.53 -1.17
CA ARG A 79 10.03 -14.90 -2.48
C ARG A 79 11.50 -14.56 -2.67
N ILE A 80 11.84 -14.12 -3.88
CA ILE A 80 13.16 -13.58 -4.22
C ILE A 80 13.00 -12.11 -4.64
N LEU A 81 13.98 -11.28 -4.31
CA LEU A 81 14.03 -9.91 -4.84
C LEU A 81 14.64 -9.98 -6.25
N SER A 82 13.92 -9.45 -7.23
CA SER A 82 14.40 -9.27 -8.61
C SER A 82 14.45 -7.78 -8.93
N VAL A 83 15.51 -7.35 -9.60
CA VAL A 83 15.69 -5.96 -10.04
C VAL A 83 15.82 -5.97 -11.56
N GLU A 84 15.05 -5.13 -12.22
CA GLU A 84 15.06 -4.94 -13.66
C GLU A 84 15.52 -3.52 -13.99
N LEU A 85 16.29 -3.36 -15.06
CA LEU A 85 16.71 -2.06 -15.58
C LEU A 85 15.96 -1.81 -16.88
N LEU A 86 15.20 -0.72 -16.90
CA LEU A 86 14.41 -0.31 -18.06
C LEU A 86 15.16 0.78 -18.84
N LYS A 87 14.97 0.80 -20.16
CA LYS A 87 15.47 1.90 -20.99
C LYS A 87 14.66 3.15 -20.66
N GLU A 88 15.36 4.25 -20.35
CA GLU A 88 14.72 5.56 -20.19
C GLU A 88 14.03 5.96 -21.50
N LYS A 89 12.77 6.39 -21.40
CA LYS A 89 11.97 6.76 -22.57
C LYS A 89 12.56 8.03 -23.17
N SER A 90 13.40 7.90 -24.21
CA SER A 90 13.90 9.06 -24.95
C SER A 90 12.73 9.74 -25.66
N GLU A 91 12.68 11.08 -25.61
CA GLU A 91 11.68 11.94 -26.26
C GLU A 91 11.77 11.90 -27.81
N ASP A 92 11.75 10.72 -28.43
CA ASP A 92 11.32 10.61 -29.81
C ASP A 92 9.79 10.53 -29.78
N LEU A 93 9.18 11.71 -29.80
CA LEU A 93 7.73 11.91 -29.94
C LEU A 93 7.26 11.48 -31.34
N SER A 94 7.28 10.18 -31.63
CA SER A 94 6.33 9.61 -32.58
C SER A 94 5.05 9.29 -31.82
N SER A 95 4.19 10.30 -31.77
CA SER A 95 2.74 10.21 -31.59
C SER A 95 2.18 8.82 -31.91
N PHE A 96 1.37 8.25 -30.99
CA PHE A 96 0.60 6.99 -31.11
C PHE A 96 1.25 5.66 -30.67
N ASP A 97 1.66 5.54 -29.40
CA ASP A 97 1.66 4.23 -28.71
C ASP A 97 0.93 4.27 -27.34
N PHE A 98 0.18 5.33 -27.07
CA PHE A 98 -0.49 5.54 -25.77
C PHE A 98 -1.87 4.87 -25.64
N LEU A 99 -2.21 3.89 -26.48
CA LEU A 99 -3.42 3.08 -26.30
C LEU A 99 -3.09 1.61 -26.61
N GLY A 100 -2.64 0.82 -25.64
CA GLY A 100 -2.73 -0.63 -25.81
C GLY A 100 -1.91 -1.52 -24.90
N GLU A 101 -0.70 -1.14 -24.50
CA GLU A 101 0.11 -2.01 -23.64
C GLU A 101 0.26 -1.39 -22.27
N SER A 102 -0.76 -1.71 -21.47
CA SER A 102 -0.73 -1.70 -20.03
C SER A 102 0.63 -2.15 -19.52
N ASP A 103 1.25 -1.32 -18.67
CA ASP A 103 2.09 -1.86 -17.62
C ASP A 103 1.27 -2.97 -16.91
N PRO A 104 1.64 -4.26 -17.07
CA PRO A 104 0.82 -5.38 -16.64
C PRO A 104 0.68 -5.43 -15.11
N HIS A 105 1.45 -4.61 -14.38
CA HIS A 105 1.33 -4.46 -12.95
C HIS A 105 0.27 -3.43 -12.50
N TYR A 106 -0.12 -2.46 -13.33
CA TYR A 106 -1.16 -1.49 -12.99
C TYR A 106 -2.57 -1.85 -13.50
N ALA A 107 -2.67 -2.61 -14.59
CA ALA A 107 -3.98 -3.01 -15.14
C ALA A 107 -4.80 -3.91 -14.20
N LYS A 108 -4.15 -4.68 -13.31
CA LYS A 108 -4.85 -5.53 -12.33
C LYS A 108 -5.44 -4.76 -11.13
N LEU A 109 -5.16 -3.48 -10.98
CA LEU A 109 -5.61 -2.71 -9.81
C LEU A 109 -6.97 -2.02 -10.00
N GLN A 110 -7.47 -1.96 -11.24
CA GLN A 110 -8.76 -1.30 -11.54
C GLN A 110 -9.97 -2.24 -11.41
N ASP A 111 -9.77 -3.56 -11.52
CA ASP A 111 -10.85 -4.55 -11.40
C ASP A 111 -11.14 -5.00 -9.95
N ASP A 112 -10.23 -4.75 -9.01
CA ASP A 112 -10.28 -5.33 -7.66
C ASP A 112 -11.19 -4.58 -6.64
N GLY A 113 -11.99 -3.61 -7.06
CA GLY A 113 -12.88 -2.86 -6.15
C GLY A 113 -12.17 -2.00 -5.08
N PHE A 114 -10.83 -1.91 -5.11
CA PHE A 114 -10.02 -1.16 -4.15
C PHE A 114 -10.23 0.36 -4.24
N LEU A 115 -10.37 0.90 -5.46
CA LEU A 115 -10.65 2.32 -5.67
C LEU A 115 -12.10 2.70 -5.32
N ALA A 116 -13.03 1.73 -5.35
CA ALA A 116 -14.40 1.94 -4.90
C ALA A 116 -14.46 2.05 -3.37
N SER A 117 -13.74 1.19 -2.63
CA SER A 117 -13.75 1.19 -1.15
C SER A 117 -13.07 2.41 -0.52
N LEU A 118 -12.07 3.00 -1.19
CA LEU A 118 -11.44 4.26 -0.76
C LEU A 118 -12.35 5.48 -0.96
N LYS A 119 -13.24 5.47 -1.96
CA LYS A 119 -14.23 6.52 -2.18
C LYS A 119 -15.38 6.44 -1.17
N THR A 120 -15.86 5.23 -0.85
CA THR A 120 -16.95 5.04 0.11
C THR A 120 -16.56 5.44 1.54
N ASN A 121 -15.33 5.15 1.97
CA ASN A 121 -14.86 5.54 3.31
C ASN A 121 -14.58 7.05 3.46
N ARG A 122 -14.29 7.78 2.37
CA ARG A 122 -14.11 9.23 2.41
C ARG A 122 -15.43 10.02 2.35
N MET A 123 -16.53 9.42 1.89
CA MET A 123 -17.86 10.06 1.94
C MET A 123 -18.58 9.87 3.29
N ASN A 124 -18.25 8.84 4.07
CA ASN A 124 -18.90 8.61 5.38
C ASN A 124 -18.26 9.42 6.53
N ALA A 125 -17.00 9.83 6.42
CA ALA A 125 -16.32 10.61 7.47
C ALA A 125 -16.76 12.10 7.55
N ALA A 126 -17.65 12.54 6.67
CA ALA A 126 -18.16 13.92 6.63
C ALA A 126 -19.56 14.09 7.24
N ASN A 127 -20.21 13.03 7.75
CA ASN A 127 -21.61 13.11 8.22
C ASN A 127 -21.90 12.63 9.65
N ASP A 128 -20.92 12.15 10.42
CA ASP A 128 -21.19 11.69 11.79
C ASP A 128 -20.74 12.73 12.85
N GLN A 129 -21.43 13.88 12.82
CA GLN A 129 -21.72 14.67 14.01
C GLN A 129 -23.20 14.49 14.31
N GLU A 130 -23.60 13.31 14.79
CA GLU A 130 -24.82 13.07 15.57
C GLU A 130 -24.93 11.58 15.90
N PHE A 131 -25.59 11.27 17.02
CA PHE A 131 -25.89 9.93 17.54
C PHE A 131 -24.85 9.21 18.42
N SER A 132 -24.74 9.78 19.63
CA SER A 132 -25.12 9.16 20.90
C SER A 132 -24.56 7.78 21.28
N THR A 133 -23.81 7.80 22.39
CA THR A 133 -24.17 7.15 23.66
C THR A 133 -24.88 5.80 23.57
N GLN A 134 -24.15 4.72 23.86
CA GLN A 134 -24.41 3.78 24.97
C GLN A 134 -23.93 2.35 24.65
N PHE A 135 -23.39 1.72 25.70
CA PHE A 135 -23.02 0.30 25.87
C PHE A 135 -21.73 -0.12 25.15
N VAL A 136 -20.74 -0.75 25.80
CA VAL A 136 -20.87 -1.86 26.76
C VAL A 136 -19.73 -1.79 27.79
N SER A 137 -20.04 -1.82 29.09
CA SER A 137 -19.18 -2.52 30.06
C SER A 137 -19.88 -3.82 30.44
N THR A 138 -19.16 -4.92 30.24
CA THR A 138 -19.60 -6.28 30.48
C THR A 138 -19.68 -6.59 31.97
N SER A 139 -20.73 -7.33 32.31
CA SER A 139 -20.86 -8.33 33.37
C SER A 139 -19.68 -8.52 34.33
N ASN A 140 -19.94 -8.33 35.61
CA ASN A 140 -19.51 -9.28 36.65
C ASN A 140 -20.66 -9.43 37.64
N GLY A 141 -21.39 -10.53 37.51
CA GLY A 141 -22.30 -10.97 38.57
C GLY A 141 -21.49 -11.58 39.70
N LYS A 142 -21.82 -11.20 40.96
CA LYS A 142 -21.84 -12.10 42.12
C LYS A 142 -22.25 -11.37 43.42
N TYR A 143 -23.31 -11.91 44.02
CA TYR A 143 -23.74 -11.88 45.44
C TYR A 143 -24.54 -10.70 46.03
N SER A 144 -25.80 -11.04 46.30
CA SER A 144 -26.71 -10.65 47.39
C SER A 144 -26.10 -10.05 48.66
N ILE A 145 -26.74 -9.00 49.17
CA ILE A 145 -27.09 -8.88 50.61
C ILE A 145 -28.55 -8.43 50.74
N ALA A 146 -29.25 -9.11 51.65
CA ALA A 146 -30.62 -8.85 52.07
C ALA A 146 -30.74 -7.52 52.84
N GLY A 147 -31.98 -7.09 53.10
CA GLY A 147 -32.30 -5.91 53.89
C GLY A 147 -32.02 -6.04 55.38
#